data_AF-A0A838PD82-F1
#
_entry.id   AF-A0A838PD82-F1
#
_cell.length_a   1.000
_cell.length_b   1.000
_cell.length_c   1.000
_cell.angle_alpha   90.00
_cell.angle_beta   90.00
_cell.angle_gamma   90.00
#
_symmetry.space_group_name_H-M   'P 1'
#
loop_
_entity.id
_entity.type
_entity.pdbx_description
1 polymer ?
#
loop_
_entity_poly.entity_id
_entity_poly.type
_entity_poly.pdbx_seq_one_letter_code
_entity_poly.pdbx_strand_id
1 'polypeptide(L)'
;MIQETTGKLTAKDKKLAKFFKLIPWIAFPLIALPFPILFSFLFLTSAATDTAAVYLLLAGVGLALGALAGVLVLILLYIYRGRWLRRLSDKLAADGITASEVVWFTQELSTAERKTLDETGIHSPLLADAYRETLASRLTASRVIARTDKELVTVRSRINRARGLAGPDTTTLLIDLESDQQQLQSLKNEAHGRLAEARARLQTIEAAASRSLNQAETQAMLRRLSATQEHLPLVIEMDQLERKTLQEAERDLKERESSLGPPGGRG
;
A
#
# COMPACT_ATOMS: atom_id res chain seq x y z
N MET A 1 -13.11 26.62 -3.67
CA MET A 1 -13.35 25.51 -2.73
C MET A 1 -12.72 24.27 -3.33
N ILE A 2 -11.59 23.81 -2.79
CA ILE A 2 -10.95 22.57 -3.21
C ILE A 2 -11.78 21.45 -2.58
N GLN A 3 -12.59 20.75 -3.38
CA GLN A 3 -13.17 19.50 -2.94
C GLN A 3 -11.99 18.56 -2.70
N GLU A 4 -11.68 18.29 -1.43
CA GLU A 4 -10.86 17.12 -1.10
C GLU A 4 -11.58 15.93 -1.70
N THR A 5 -11.05 15.38 -2.79
CA THR A 5 -11.50 14.10 -3.31
C THR A 5 -11.34 13.11 -2.17
N THR A 6 -12.48 12.72 -1.60
CA THR A 6 -12.54 11.85 -0.43
C THR A 6 -11.94 10.51 -0.84
N GLY A 7 -10.63 10.34 -0.63
CA GLY A 7 -9.91 9.09 -0.92
C GLY A 7 -10.61 7.91 -0.24
N LYS A 8 -10.47 6.72 -0.82
CA LYS A 8 -11.17 5.50 -0.38
C LYS A 8 -10.75 5.05 1.03
N LEU A 9 -9.70 5.68 1.58
CA LEU A 9 -9.28 5.55 2.97
C LEU A 9 -10.39 5.89 3.97
N THR A 10 -10.74 4.88 4.76
CA THR A 10 -11.61 5.05 5.92
C THR A 10 -11.02 6.08 6.88
N ALA A 11 -11.86 6.94 7.47
CA ALA A 11 -11.41 7.89 8.50
C ALA A 11 -10.67 7.19 9.67
N LYS A 12 -10.99 5.91 9.92
CA LYS A 12 -10.29 5.03 10.87
C LYS A 12 -8.82 4.83 10.51
N ASP A 13 -8.49 4.57 9.24
CA ASP A 13 -7.12 4.34 8.79
C ASP A 13 -6.28 5.61 8.90
N LYS A 14 -6.86 6.76 8.55
CA LYS A 14 -6.23 8.07 8.74
C LYS A 14 -5.93 8.35 10.23
N LYS A 15 -6.86 8.02 11.13
CA LYS A 15 -6.66 8.14 12.59
C LYS A 15 -5.59 7.19 13.11
N LEU A 16 -5.62 5.92 12.68
CA LEU A 16 -4.61 4.93 13.05
C LEU A 16 -3.22 5.34 12.62
N ALA A 17 -3.06 5.87 11.41
CA ALA A 17 -1.75 6.35 10.95
C ALA A 17 -1.22 7.52 11.77
N LYS A 18 -2.08 8.49 12.14
CA LYS A 18 -1.71 9.56 13.06
C LYS A 18 -1.29 8.98 14.42
N PHE A 19 -2.05 8.01 14.93
CA PHE A 19 -1.75 7.31 16.18
C PHE A 19 -0.40 6.57 16.12
N PHE A 20 -0.11 5.83 15.04
CA PHE A 20 1.17 5.14 14.83
C PHE A 20 2.38 6.07 14.69
N LYS A 21 2.17 7.36 14.40
CA LYS A 21 3.24 8.38 14.44
C LYS A 21 3.57 8.79 15.88
N LEU A 22 2.57 8.79 16.76
CA LEU A 22 2.71 9.18 18.17
C LEU A 22 3.14 8.02 19.07
N ILE A 23 2.71 6.79 18.75
CA ILE A 23 2.93 5.59 19.57
C ILE A 23 4.39 5.39 20.00
N PRO A 24 5.41 5.46 19.12
CA PRO A 24 6.80 5.20 19.54
C PRO A 24 7.29 6.21 20.60
N TRP A 25 6.84 7.46 20.50
CA TRP A 25 7.21 8.53 21.43
C TRP A 25 6.56 8.38 22.81
N ILE A 26 5.39 7.76 22.88
CA ILE A 26 4.66 7.53 24.15
C ILE A 26 5.03 6.18 24.75
N ALA A 27 5.17 5.15 23.94
CA ALA A 27 5.43 3.79 24.40
C ALA A 27 6.78 3.66 25.11
N PHE A 28 7.82 4.35 24.62
CA PHE A 28 9.14 4.32 25.26
C PHE A 28 9.13 4.84 26.71
N PRO A 29 8.71 6.09 26.99
CA PRO A 29 8.67 6.58 28.37
C PRO A 29 7.68 5.80 29.23
N LEU A 30 6.55 5.37 28.67
CA LEU A 30 5.55 4.60 29.41
C LEU A 30 6.08 3.26 29.93
N ILE A 31 7.02 2.64 29.21
CA ILE A 31 7.61 1.35 29.59
C ILE A 31 8.89 1.54 30.40
N ALA A 32 9.71 2.54 30.05
CA ALA A 32 11.02 2.75 30.67
C ALA A 32 10.96 3.46 32.03
N LEU A 33 9.98 4.34 32.25
CA LEU A 33 9.94 5.22 33.43
C LEU A 33 9.22 4.69 34.69
N PRO A 34 8.22 3.79 34.65
CA PRO A 34 7.46 3.42 35.84
C PRO A 34 8.32 2.87 36.97
N PHE A 35 9.26 1.98 36.65
CA PHE A 35 10.15 1.36 37.62
C PHE A 35 11.16 2.35 38.22
N PRO A 36 11.92 3.13 37.42
CA PRO A 36 12.78 4.18 37.95
C PRO A 36 12.04 5.18 38.83
N ILE A 37 10.87 5.66 38.40
CA ILE A 37 10.07 6.63 39.17
C ILE A 37 9.66 6.04 40.51
N LEU A 38 9.17 4.79 40.54
CA LEU A 38 8.77 4.12 41.77
C LEU A 38 9.94 3.97 42.74
N PHE A 39 11.10 3.51 42.29
CA PHE A 39 12.28 3.34 43.15
C PHE A 39 12.90 4.66 43.59
N SER A 40 12.89 5.69 42.72
CA SER A 40 13.29 7.05 43.11
C SER A 40 12.36 7.64 44.16
N PHE A 41 11.05 7.40 44.05
CA PHE A 41 10.10 7.83 45.07
C PHE A 41 10.36 7.12 46.41
N LEU A 42 10.57 5.80 46.40
CA LEU A 42 10.93 5.03 47.59
C LEU A 42 12.26 5.48 48.21
N PHE A 43 13.23 5.88 47.39
CA PHE A 43 14.47 6.49 47.84
C PHE A 43 14.23 7.81 48.58
N LEU A 44 13.41 8.71 48.03
CA LEU A 44 13.05 9.99 48.68
C LEU A 44 12.37 9.76 50.04
N THR A 45 11.48 8.77 50.14
CA THR A 45 10.78 8.47 51.40
C THR A 45 11.66 7.76 52.43
N SER A 46 12.73 7.07 51.98
CA SER A 46 13.61 6.26 52.83
C SER A 46 14.96 6.94 53.13
N ALA A 47 15.11 8.22 52.77
CA ALA A 47 16.37 8.96 52.84
C ALA A 47 17.03 9.02 54.23
N ALA A 48 16.27 8.76 55.30
CA ALA A 48 16.76 8.72 56.68
C ALA A 48 17.16 7.30 57.16
N THR A 49 17.13 6.29 56.28
CA THR A 49 17.42 4.90 56.63
C THR A 49 18.61 4.36 55.83
N ASP A 50 19.32 3.38 56.39
CA ASP A 50 20.45 2.71 55.71
C ASP A 50 20.04 2.03 54.39
N THR A 51 18.74 1.84 54.16
CA THR A 51 18.19 1.22 52.94
C THR A 51 18.17 2.14 51.72
N ALA A 52 18.44 3.44 51.88
CA ALA A 52 18.42 4.42 50.79
C ALA A 52 19.36 4.04 49.63
N ALA A 53 20.57 3.58 49.93
CA ALA A 53 21.54 3.16 48.91
C ALA A 53 21.04 1.98 48.05
N VAL A 54 20.30 1.05 48.68
CA VAL A 54 19.71 -0.11 48.00
C VAL A 54 18.65 0.33 47.00
N TYR A 55 17.75 1.25 47.39
CA TYR A 55 16.73 1.78 46.49
C TYR A 55 17.31 2.57 45.30
N LEU A 56 18.40 3.30 45.51
CA LEU A 56 19.09 4.01 44.42
C LEU A 56 19.70 3.03 43.41
N LEU A 57 20.34 1.94 43.89
CA LEU A 57 20.88 0.89 43.02
C LEU A 57 19.77 0.20 42.24
N LEU A 58 18.65 -0.16 42.90
CA LEU A 58 17.46 -0.71 42.25
C LEU A 58 16.85 0.24 41.21
N ALA A 59 16.83 1.55 41.47
CA ALA A 59 16.40 2.54 40.50
C ALA A 59 17.31 2.54 39.26
N GLY A 60 18.63 2.49 39.46
CA GLY A 60 19.61 2.42 38.37
C GLY A 60 19.48 1.16 37.52
N VAL A 61 19.37 -0.02 38.17
CA VAL A 61 19.17 -1.30 37.48
C VAL A 61 17.80 -1.33 36.79
N GLY A 62 16.75 -0.82 37.44
CA GLY A 62 15.42 -0.68 36.88
C GLY A 62 15.38 0.23 35.65
N LEU A 63 16.18 1.31 35.64
CA LEU A 63 16.35 2.18 34.49
C LEU A 63 17.05 1.46 33.34
N ALA A 64 18.14 0.74 33.62
CA ALA A 64 18.86 -0.02 32.60
C ALA A 64 17.97 -1.09 31.96
N LEU A 65 17.25 -1.87 32.76
CA LEU A 65 16.32 -2.89 32.29
C LEU A 65 15.11 -2.27 31.57
N GLY A 66 14.56 -1.18 32.11
CA GLY A 66 13.45 -0.44 31.50
C GLY A 66 13.83 0.16 30.14
N ALA A 67 15.05 0.69 30.02
CA ALA A 67 15.58 1.20 28.76
C ALA A 67 15.77 0.07 27.73
N LEU A 68 16.33 -1.07 28.12
CA LEU A 68 16.46 -2.25 27.25
C LEU A 68 15.09 -2.75 26.76
N ALA A 69 14.12 -2.89 27.67
CA ALA A 69 12.76 -3.27 27.33
C ALA A 69 12.08 -2.23 26.42
N GLY A 70 12.27 -0.94 26.70
CA GLY A 70 11.77 0.16 25.89
C GLY A 70 12.31 0.14 24.46
N VAL A 71 13.62 -0.09 24.29
CA VAL A 71 14.26 -0.25 22.97
C VAL A 71 13.69 -1.46 22.23
N LEU A 72 13.56 -2.60 22.90
CA LEU A 72 12.98 -3.81 22.30
C LEU A 72 11.55 -3.57 21.78
N VAL A 73 10.71 -2.92 22.58
CA VAL A 73 9.34 -2.58 22.19
C VAL A 73 9.31 -1.57 21.05
N LEU A 74 10.22 -0.60 21.04
CA LEU A 74 10.34 0.37 19.95
C LEU A 74 10.70 -0.33 18.62
N ILE A 75 11.65 -1.27 18.64
CA ILE A 75 11.99 -2.10 17.48
C ILE A 75 10.77 -2.89 17.00
N LEU A 76 10.05 -3.55 17.92
CA LEU A 76 8.88 -4.36 17.59
C LEU A 76 7.75 -3.51 16.98
N LEU A 77 7.50 -2.33 17.53
CA LEU A 77 6.53 -1.36 17.00
C LEU A 77 6.95 -0.84 15.61
N TYR A 78 8.24 -0.58 15.39
CA TYR A 78 8.75 -0.16 14.09
C TYR A 78 8.53 -1.24 13.02
N ILE A 79 8.84 -2.50 13.34
CA ILE A 79 8.58 -3.65 12.45
C ILE A 79 7.07 -3.80 12.19
N TYR A 80 6.25 -3.74 13.24
CA TYR A 80 4.80 -3.84 13.13
C TYR A 80 4.23 -2.74 12.23
N ARG A 81 4.65 -1.49 12.42
CA ARG A 81 4.27 -0.35 11.59
C ARG A 81 4.63 -0.58 10.13
N GLY A 82 5.84 -1.07 9.85
CA GLY A 82 6.27 -1.39 8.49
C GLY A 82 5.38 -2.44 7.83
N ARG A 83 5.02 -3.50 8.56
CA ARG A 83 4.10 -4.53 8.05
C ARG A 83 2.68 -4.02 7.85
N TRP A 84 2.17 -3.20 8.77
CA TRP A 84 0.85 -2.60 8.65
C TRP A 84 0.75 -1.69 7.43
N LEU A 85 1.76 -0.84 7.21
CA LEU A 85 1.80 0.07 6.07
C LEU A 85 1.82 -0.68 4.73
N ARG A 86 2.59 -1.77 4.64
CA ARG A 86 2.59 -2.65 3.45
C ARG A 86 1.21 -3.27 3.20
N ARG A 87 0.56 -3.81 4.23
CA ARG A 87 -0.80 -4.36 4.10
C ARG A 87 -1.81 -3.31 3.68
N LEU A 88 -1.70 -2.09 4.21
CA LEU A 88 -2.58 -0.99 3.82
C LEU A 88 -2.34 -0.60 2.37
N SER A 89 -1.07 -0.47 1.94
CA SER A 89 -0.75 -0.10 0.56
C SER A 89 -1.18 -1.17 -0.44
N ASP A 90 -1.11 -2.45 -0.07
CA ASP A 90 -1.60 -3.55 -0.89
C ASP A 90 -3.12 -3.54 -1.03
N LYS A 91 -3.85 -3.23 0.05
CA LYS A 91 -5.31 -3.03 -0.02
C LYS A 91 -5.69 -1.85 -0.92
N LEU A 92 -5.02 -0.71 -0.75
CA LEU A 92 -5.27 0.48 -1.58
C LEU A 92 -4.93 0.23 -3.05
N ALA A 93 -3.89 -0.53 -3.32
CA ALA A 93 -3.49 -0.86 -4.68
C ALA A 93 -4.47 -1.81 -5.38
N ALA A 94 -5.15 -2.69 -4.64
CA ALA A 94 -6.16 -3.57 -5.21
C ALA A 94 -7.30 -2.75 -5.84
N ASP A 95 -7.70 -1.64 -5.21
CA ASP A 95 -8.78 -0.77 -5.66
C ASP A 95 -8.33 0.31 -6.67
N GLY A 96 -7.05 0.31 -7.06
CA GLY A 96 -6.42 1.38 -7.83
C GLY A 96 -6.02 2.58 -6.97
N ILE A 97 -4.80 3.10 -7.19
CA ILE A 97 -4.25 4.20 -6.39
C ILE A 97 -4.86 5.52 -6.88
N THR A 98 -5.43 6.30 -5.96
CA THR A 98 -5.91 7.66 -6.27
C THR A 98 -4.85 8.73 -6.00
N ALA A 99 -5.01 9.92 -6.59
CA ALA A 99 -4.11 11.06 -6.38
C ALA A 99 -3.95 11.43 -4.89
N SER A 100 -5.03 11.31 -4.11
CA SER A 100 -5.02 11.57 -2.66
C SER A 100 -4.23 10.53 -1.85
N GLU A 101 -4.04 9.33 -2.40
CA GLU A 101 -3.44 8.18 -1.73
C GLU A 101 -1.94 8.05 -2.00
N VAL A 102 -1.38 8.79 -2.96
CA VAL A 102 0.05 8.74 -3.32
C VAL A 102 0.98 8.96 -2.12
N VAL A 103 0.57 9.76 -1.15
CA VAL A 103 1.34 10.01 0.09
C VAL A 103 1.63 8.72 0.88
N TRP A 104 0.76 7.71 0.79
CA TRP A 104 0.95 6.42 1.45
C TRP A 104 1.98 5.52 0.74
N PHE A 105 2.32 5.85 -0.52
CA PHE A 105 3.28 5.14 -1.35
C PHE A 105 4.63 5.87 -1.42
N THR A 106 4.96 6.72 -0.44
CA THR A 106 6.22 7.47 -0.38
C THR A 106 7.49 6.61 -0.42
N GLN A 107 7.40 5.34 -0.03
CA GLN A 107 8.50 4.38 -0.14
C GLN A 107 8.77 3.90 -1.57
N GLU A 108 7.77 3.97 -2.45
CA GLU A 108 7.85 3.61 -3.88
C GLU A 108 8.15 4.81 -4.79
N LEU A 109 8.18 6.01 -4.20
CA LEU A 109 8.59 7.25 -4.86
C LEU A 109 10.11 7.43 -4.75
N SER A 110 10.72 7.84 -5.86
CA SER A 110 12.11 8.28 -5.85
C SER A 110 12.29 9.51 -4.94
N THR A 111 13.54 9.80 -4.56
CA THR A 111 13.86 10.99 -3.78
C THR A 111 13.55 12.27 -4.55
N ALA A 112 13.77 12.26 -5.88
CA ALA A 112 13.46 13.38 -6.76
C ALA A 112 11.94 13.62 -6.83
N GLU A 113 11.13 12.59 -7.07
CA GLU A 113 9.67 12.70 -7.14
C GLU A 113 9.07 13.24 -5.83
N ARG A 114 9.60 12.80 -4.68
CA ARG A 114 9.17 13.31 -3.37
C ARG A 114 9.47 14.80 -3.23
N LYS A 115 10.69 15.21 -3.58
CA LYS A 115 11.09 16.62 -3.53
C LYS A 115 10.23 17.48 -4.46
N THR A 116 10.03 17.05 -5.71
CA THR A 116 9.18 17.76 -6.67
C THR A 116 7.73 17.83 -6.22
N LEU A 117 7.19 16.76 -5.62
CA LEU A 117 5.83 16.77 -5.07
C LEU A 117 5.67 17.81 -3.95
N ASP A 118 6.66 17.90 -3.06
CA ASP A 118 6.66 18.87 -1.95
C ASP A 118 6.82 20.31 -2.48
N GLU A 119 7.75 20.54 -3.40
CA GLU A 119 7.99 21.86 -4.02
C GLU A 119 6.76 22.33 -4.82
N THR A 120 6.22 21.46 -5.67
CA THR A 120 5.06 21.79 -6.51
C THR A 120 3.81 22.04 -5.66
N GLY A 121 3.67 21.32 -4.54
CA GLY A 121 2.59 21.53 -3.58
C GLY A 121 2.59 22.92 -2.95
N ILE A 122 3.76 23.57 -2.83
CA ILE A 122 3.90 24.92 -2.31
C ILE A 122 3.62 25.96 -3.39
N HIS A 123 4.15 25.77 -4.60
CA HIS A 123 4.11 26.79 -5.66
C HIS A 123 2.81 26.78 -6.47
N SER A 124 2.27 25.61 -6.82
CA SER A 124 1.17 25.48 -7.76
C SER A 124 0.26 24.29 -7.40
N PRO A 125 -0.85 24.50 -6.67
CA PRO A 125 -1.70 23.40 -6.21
C PRO A 125 -2.34 22.60 -7.35
N LEU A 126 -2.65 23.26 -8.49
CA LEU A 126 -3.19 22.59 -9.69
C LEU A 126 -2.16 21.65 -10.34
N LEU A 127 -0.90 22.08 -10.42
CA LEU A 127 0.17 21.26 -10.98
C LEU A 127 0.48 20.09 -10.04
N ALA A 128 0.40 20.32 -8.73
CA ALA A 128 0.60 19.29 -7.72
C ALA A 128 -0.47 18.18 -7.82
N ASP A 129 -1.72 18.54 -8.10
CA ASP A 129 -2.81 17.57 -8.26
C ASP A 129 -2.59 16.70 -9.52
N ALA A 130 -2.28 17.33 -10.66
CA ALA A 130 -1.94 16.61 -11.89
C ALA A 130 -0.69 15.72 -11.72
N TYR A 131 0.31 16.19 -10.97
CA TYR A 131 1.50 15.40 -10.63
C TYR A 131 1.13 14.19 -9.77
N ARG A 132 0.27 14.36 -8.75
CA ARG A 132 -0.23 13.25 -7.91
C ARG A 132 -1.03 12.25 -8.73
N GLU A 133 -1.92 12.70 -9.60
CA GLU A 133 -2.69 11.82 -10.48
C GLU A 133 -1.76 11.00 -11.39
N THR A 134 -0.77 11.65 -11.98
CA THR A 134 0.20 10.97 -12.84
C THR A 134 1.08 9.99 -12.06
N LEU A 135 1.50 10.34 -10.83
CA LEU A 135 2.21 9.43 -9.93
C LEU A 135 1.34 8.22 -9.56
N ALA A 136 0.06 8.45 -9.27
CA ALA A 136 -0.89 7.39 -8.95
C ALA A 136 -1.05 6.40 -10.12
N SER A 137 -1.14 6.92 -11.36
CA SER A 137 -1.15 6.11 -12.58
C SER A 137 0.15 5.32 -12.76
N ARG A 138 1.32 5.96 -12.54
CA ARG A 138 2.63 5.29 -12.61
C ARG A 138 2.72 4.13 -11.62
N LEU A 139 2.36 4.38 -10.36
CA LEU A 139 2.42 3.39 -9.28
C LEU A 139 1.47 2.22 -9.54
N THR A 140 0.25 2.52 -10.00
CA THR A 140 -0.73 1.50 -10.37
C THR A 140 -0.19 0.61 -11.50
N ALA A 141 0.30 1.20 -12.59
CA ALA A 141 0.89 0.44 -13.70
C ALA A 141 2.09 -0.41 -13.25
N SER A 142 2.98 0.15 -12.43
CA SER A 142 4.14 -0.57 -11.88
C SER A 142 3.73 -1.78 -11.02
N ARG A 143 2.66 -1.65 -10.23
CA ARG A 143 2.15 -2.73 -9.39
C ARG A 143 1.42 -3.79 -10.19
N VAL A 144 0.66 -3.42 -11.22
CA VAL A 144 0.06 -4.38 -12.17
C VAL A 144 1.16 -5.24 -12.79
N ILE A 145 2.23 -4.63 -13.34
CA ILE A 145 3.37 -5.37 -13.90
C ILE A 145 3.94 -6.37 -12.86
N ALA A 146 4.21 -5.91 -11.63
CA ALA A 146 4.78 -6.76 -10.60
C ALA A 146 3.86 -7.91 -10.15
N ARG A 147 2.53 -7.70 -10.16
CA ARG A 147 1.53 -8.73 -9.86
C ARG A 147 1.45 -9.74 -10.99
N THR A 148 1.31 -9.27 -12.23
CA THR A 148 1.25 -10.09 -13.44
C THR A 148 2.50 -10.95 -13.60
N ASP A 149 3.69 -10.45 -13.27
CA ASP A 149 4.92 -11.24 -13.29
C ASP A 149 4.88 -12.43 -12.31
N LYS A 150 4.35 -12.23 -11.10
CA LYS A 150 4.20 -13.31 -10.11
C LYS A 150 3.16 -14.34 -10.55
N GLU A 151 2.05 -13.87 -11.12
CA GLU A 151 0.98 -14.73 -11.63
C GLU A 151 1.46 -15.54 -12.84
N LEU A 152 2.22 -14.94 -13.76
CA LEU A 152 2.85 -15.64 -14.90
C LEU A 152 3.78 -16.77 -14.44
N VAL A 153 4.60 -16.55 -13.41
CA VAL A 153 5.44 -17.63 -12.85
C VAL A 153 4.58 -18.77 -12.30
N THR A 154 3.49 -18.43 -11.60
CA THR A 154 2.57 -19.41 -11.03
C THR A 154 1.87 -20.21 -12.12
N VAL A 155 1.30 -19.55 -13.14
CA VAL A 155 0.63 -20.19 -14.28
C VAL A 155 1.61 -21.08 -15.06
N ARG A 156 2.83 -20.60 -15.36
CA ARG A 156 3.87 -21.42 -16.01
C ARG A 156 4.22 -22.67 -15.21
N SER A 157 4.31 -22.56 -13.88
CA SER A 157 4.54 -23.72 -13.01
C SER A 157 3.38 -24.72 -13.04
N ARG A 158 2.13 -24.25 -13.22
CA ARG A 158 0.94 -25.09 -13.33
C ARG A 158 0.90 -25.79 -14.69
N ILE A 159 1.20 -25.08 -15.78
CA ILE A 159 1.34 -25.65 -17.14
C ILE A 159 2.37 -26.78 -17.13
N ASN A 160 3.57 -26.54 -16.58
CA ASN A 160 4.62 -27.56 -16.53
C ASN A 160 4.21 -28.80 -15.72
N ARG A 161 3.46 -28.62 -14.62
CA ARG A 161 2.92 -29.74 -13.84
C ARG A 161 1.83 -30.50 -14.58
N ALA A 162 0.90 -29.80 -15.22
CA ALA A 162 -0.19 -30.40 -15.98
C ALA A 162 0.34 -31.21 -17.18
N ARG A 163 1.39 -30.73 -17.87
CA ARG A 163 2.06 -31.47 -18.96
C ARG A 163 2.66 -32.80 -18.51
N GLY A 164 3.05 -32.94 -17.24
CA GLY A 164 3.59 -34.18 -16.68
C GLY A 164 2.52 -35.22 -16.30
N LEU A 165 1.26 -34.80 -16.18
CA LEU A 165 0.13 -35.64 -15.79
C LEU A 165 -0.63 -36.06 -17.06
N ALA A 166 -0.13 -37.04 -17.81
CA ALA A 166 -0.75 -37.47 -19.07
C ALA A 166 -2.12 -38.15 -18.86
N GLY A 167 -3.19 -37.36 -18.80
CA GLY A 167 -4.57 -37.83 -18.66
C GLY A 167 -5.54 -37.16 -19.67
N PRO A 168 -6.70 -37.77 -19.98
CA PRO A 168 -7.67 -37.19 -20.90
C PRO A 168 -8.20 -35.82 -20.41
N ASP A 169 -8.38 -35.64 -19.10
CA ASP A 169 -8.89 -34.41 -18.48
C ASP A 169 -7.86 -33.27 -18.42
N THR A 170 -6.59 -33.51 -18.75
CA THR A 170 -5.56 -32.46 -18.66
C THR A 170 -5.49 -31.57 -19.89
N THR A 171 -6.13 -31.97 -20.98
CA THR A 171 -6.13 -31.21 -22.24
C THR A 171 -6.90 -29.89 -22.11
N THR A 172 -8.08 -29.92 -21.49
CA THR A 172 -8.90 -28.72 -21.24
C THR A 172 -8.20 -27.76 -20.28
N LEU A 173 -7.69 -28.27 -19.15
CA LEU A 173 -6.92 -27.47 -18.19
C LEU A 173 -5.69 -26.80 -18.83
N LEU A 174 -4.98 -27.49 -19.73
CA LEU A 174 -3.85 -26.90 -20.44
C LEU A 174 -4.26 -25.75 -21.35
N ILE A 175 -5.36 -25.90 -22.08
CA ILE A 175 -5.91 -24.84 -22.93
C ILE A 175 -6.28 -23.62 -22.09
N ASP A 176 -6.95 -23.81 -20.95
CA ASP A 176 -7.33 -22.72 -20.04
C ASP A 176 -6.09 -22.00 -19.49
N LEU A 177 -5.09 -22.75 -19.00
CA LEU A 177 -3.85 -22.17 -18.47
C LEU A 177 -3.02 -21.43 -19.53
N GLU A 178 -3.02 -21.91 -20.78
CA GLU A 178 -2.34 -21.24 -21.90
C GLU A 178 -3.08 -19.95 -22.30
N SER A 179 -4.41 -19.96 -22.27
CA SER A 179 -5.24 -18.75 -22.45
C SER A 179 -4.97 -17.72 -21.34
N ASP A 180 -4.96 -18.14 -20.07
CA ASP A 180 -4.62 -17.29 -18.94
C ASP A 180 -3.21 -16.68 -19.10
N GLN A 181 -2.24 -17.48 -19.53
CA GLN A 181 -0.88 -16.99 -19.79
C GLN A 181 -0.88 -15.89 -20.87
N GLN A 182 -1.64 -16.06 -21.95
CA GLN A 182 -1.75 -15.05 -23.02
C GLN A 182 -2.42 -13.77 -22.51
N GLN A 183 -3.51 -13.88 -21.74
CA GLN A 183 -4.20 -12.73 -21.14
C GLN A 183 -3.28 -11.97 -20.17
N LEU A 184 -2.54 -12.68 -19.32
CA LEU A 184 -1.56 -12.06 -18.42
C LEU A 184 -0.45 -11.36 -19.21
N GLN A 185 0.01 -11.95 -20.33
CA GLN A 185 1.05 -11.34 -21.15
C GLN A 185 0.55 -10.08 -21.87
N SER A 186 -0.70 -10.06 -22.35
CA SER A 186 -1.29 -8.85 -22.96
C SER A 186 -1.46 -7.74 -21.92
N LEU A 187 -1.98 -8.07 -20.74
CA LEU A 187 -2.12 -7.15 -19.61
C LEU A 187 -0.77 -6.54 -19.20
N LYS A 188 0.29 -7.36 -19.14
CA LYS A 188 1.64 -6.89 -18.85
C LYS A 188 2.12 -5.88 -19.89
N ASN A 189 1.92 -6.18 -21.17
CA ASN A 189 2.34 -5.30 -22.26
C ASN A 189 1.60 -3.96 -22.23
N GLU A 190 0.28 -3.98 -21.96
CA GLU A 190 -0.49 -2.75 -21.78
C GLU A 190 0.03 -1.94 -20.59
N ALA A 191 0.24 -2.59 -19.43
CA ALA A 191 0.72 -1.92 -18.23
C ALA A 191 2.11 -1.28 -18.45
N HIS A 192 2.98 -1.88 -19.26
CA HIS A 192 4.23 -1.26 -19.70
C HIS A 192 4.01 -0.01 -20.56
N GLY A 193 3.04 -0.03 -21.47
CA GLY A 193 2.63 1.14 -22.24
C GLY A 193 2.18 2.29 -21.33
N ARG A 194 1.31 1.99 -20.35
CA ARG A 194 0.83 2.97 -19.35
C ARG A 194 1.95 3.53 -18.48
N LEU A 195 2.89 2.68 -18.08
CA LEU A 195 4.04 3.11 -17.29
C LEU A 195 4.92 4.10 -18.07
N ALA A 196 5.17 3.81 -19.35
CA ALA A 196 5.94 4.69 -20.23
C ALA A 196 5.23 6.04 -20.44
N GLU A 197 3.92 6.01 -20.69
CA GLU A 197 3.09 7.21 -20.82
C GLU A 197 3.10 8.06 -19.54
N ALA A 198 2.86 7.45 -18.37
CA ALA A 198 2.88 8.15 -17.10
C ALA A 198 4.26 8.78 -16.81
N ARG A 199 5.35 8.09 -17.13
CA ARG A 199 6.71 8.65 -16.99
C ARG A 199 6.95 9.84 -17.92
N ALA A 200 6.55 9.75 -19.18
CA ALA A 200 6.64 10.87 -20.11
C ALA A 200 5.87 12.08 -19.58
N ARG A 201 4.65 11.86 -19.05
CA ARG A 201 3.85 12.92 -18.42
C ARG A 201 4.54 13.54 -17.21
N LEU A 202 5.10 12.74 -16.30
CA LEU A 202 5.85 13.27 -15.15
C LEU A 202 6.99 14.17 -15.60
N GLN A 203 7.77 13.75 -16.59
CA GLN A 203 8.85 14.58 -17.15
C GLN A 203 8.33 15.89 -17.75
N THR A 204 7.18 15.88 -18.45
CA THR A 204 6.58 17.12 -18.95
C THR A 204 6.14 18.04 -17.82
N ILE A 205 5.52 17.50 -16.76
CA ILE A 205 5.07 18.27 -15.60
C ILE A 205 6.28 18.84 -14.84
N GLU A 206 7.36 18.07 -14.69
CA GLU A 206 8.61 18.52 -14.08
C GLU A 206 9.29 19.63 -14.91
N ALA A 207 9.32 19.48 -16.23
CA ALA A 207 9.81 20.52 -17.14
C ALA A 207 8.93 21.79 -17.07
N ALA A 208 7.63 21.65 -16.87
CA ALA A 208 6.72 22.78 -16.68
C ALA A 208 6.90 23.46 -15.32
N ALA A 209 7.06 22.67 -14.26
CA ALA A 209 7.30 23.15 -12.90
C ALA A 209 8.59 23.98 -12.82
N SER A 210 9.67 23.48 -13.42
CA SER A 210 10.97 24.16 -13.46
C SER A 210 10.97 25.47 -14.26
N ARG A 211 10.02 25.65 -15.19
CA ARG A 211 9.90 26.86 -16.02
C ARG A 211 9.06 27.98 -15.42
N SER A 212 8.53 27.80 -14.19
CA SER A 212 7.66 28.78 -13.51
C SER A 212 6.59 29.37 -14.44
N LEU A 213 5.86 28.50 -15.15
CA LEU A 213 4.86 28.92 -16.14
C LEU A 213 3.76 29.76 -15.51
N ASN A 214 3.19 30.68 -16.29
CA ASN A 214 2.04 31.46 -15.84
C ASN A 214 0.80 30.54 -15.69
N GLN A 215 -0.17 30.91 -14.85
CA GLN A 215 -1.35 30.06 -14.56
C GLN A 215 -2.13 29.67 -15.82
N ALA A 216 -2.26 30.59 -16.78
CA ALA A 216 -2.94 30.34 -18.06
C ALA A 216 -2.20 29.31 -18.93
N GLU A 217 -0.87 29.34 -18.95
CA GLU A 217 -0.03 28.39 -19.69
C GLU A 217 -0.10 27.00 -19.05
N THR A 218 -0.11 26.94 -17.71
CA THR A 218 -0.29 25.71 -16.96
C THR A 218 -1.65 25.07 -17.26
N GLN A 219 -2.74 25.86 -17.28
CA GLN A 219 -4.06 25.34 -17.64
C GLN A 219 -4.14 24.87 -19.09
N ALA A 220 -3.56 25.61 -20.03
CA ALA A 220 -3.52 25.20 -21.44
C ALA A 220 -2.73 23.89 -21.63
N MET A 221 -1.62 23.73 -20.91
CA MET A 221 -0.85 22.51 -20.90
C MET A 221 -1.62 21.34 -20.27
N LEU A 222 -2.25 21.55 -19.11
CA LEU A 222 -3.06 20.54 -18.44
C LEU A 222 -4.23 20.08 -19.32
N ARG A 223 -4.88 20.99 -20.05
CA ARG A 223 -5.92 20.63 -21.04
C ARG A 223 -5.40 19.75 -22.17
N ARG A 224 -4.17 19.99 -22.64
CA ARG A 224 -3.53 19.14 -23.66
C ARG A 224 -3.24 17.74 -23.09
N LEU A 225 -2.81 17.67 -21.84
CA LEU A 225 -2.55 16.41 -21.15
C LEU A 225 -3.85 15.62 -20.89
N SER A 226 -4.92 16.30 -20.45
CA SER A 226 -6.23 15.68 -20.19
C SER A 226 -6.93 15.23 -21.47
N ALA A 227 -6.81 15.99 -22.57
CA ALA A 227 -7.34 15.57 -23.88
C ALA A 227 -6.67 14.29 -24.39
N THR A 228 -5.43 14.03 -23.98
CA THR A 228 -4.75 12.76 -24.26
C THR A 228 -5.29 11.61 -23.39
N GLN A 229 -5.89 11.92 -22.24
CA GLN A 229 -6.39 10.96 -21.25
C GLN A 229 -7.83 10.48 -21.51
N GLU A 230 -8.70 11.31 -22.11
CA GLU A 230 -10.12 10.99 -22.38
C GLU A 230 -10.35 9.78 -23.31
N HIS A 231 -9.30 9.26 -23.95
CA HIS A 231 -9.39 8.12 -24.87
C HIS A 231 -9.21 6.73 -24.23
N LEU A 232 -9.14 6.57 -22.90
CA LEU A 232 -8.79 5.26 -22.30
C LEU A 232 -9.77 4.77 -21.21
N PRO A 233 -10.88 4.08 -21.60
CA PRO A 233 -11.92 3.53 -20.71
C PRO A 233 -11.52 2.27 -19.90
N LEU A 234 -10.23 1.96 -19.75
CA LEU A 234 -9.79 0.61 -19.37
C LEU A 234 -9.80 0.32 -17.86
N VAL A 235 -9.70 1.34 -16.99
CA VAL A 235 -9.80 1.14 -15.53
C VAL A 235 -11.22 0.72 -15.13
N ILE A 236 -12.23 1.22 -15.85
CA ILE A 236 -13.62 0.82 -15.67
C ILE A 236 -13.83 -0.58 -16.24
N GLU A 237 -13.22 -0.90 -17.38
CA GLU A 237 -13.30 -2.25 -17.97
C GLU A 237 -12.61 -3.31 -17.11
N MET A 238 -11.49 -3.00 -16.44
CA MET A 238 -10.80 -3.93 -15.54
C MET A 238 -11.60 -4.22 -14.26
N ASP A 239 -12.18 -3.20 -13.60
CA ASP A 239 -13.07 -3.44 -12.44
C ASP A 239 -14.33 -4.21 -12.87
N GLN A 240 -14.84 -3.97 -14.08
CA GLN A 240 -15.95 -4.74 -14.65
C GLN A 240 -15.55 -6.19 -14.95
N LEU A 241 -14.33 -6.43 -15.45
CA LEU A 241 -13.82 -7.77 -15.72
C LEU A 241 -13.57 -8.54 -14.41
N GLU A 242 -12.99 -7.91 -13.39
CA GLU A 242 -12.78 -8.54 -12.07
C GLU A 242 -14.11 -8.86 -11.38
N ARG A 243 -15.11 -7.98 -11.48
CA ARG A 243 -16.46 -8.28 -10.97
C ARG A 243 -17.13 -9.43 -11.72
N LYS A 244 -16.93 -9.52 -13.04
CA LYS A 244 -17.46 -10.63 -13.83
C LYS A 244 -16.81 -11.96 -13.44
N THR A 245 -15.48 -11.99 -13.28
CA THR A 245 -14.77 -13.22 -12.88
C THR A 245 -15.14 -13.67 -11.47
N LEU A 246 -15.33 -12.73 -10.53
CA LEU A 246 -15.82 -13.06 -9.19
C LEU A 246 -17.25 -13.60 -9.21
N GLN A 247 -18.15 -13.02 -10.04
CA GLN A 247 -19.52 -13.51 -10.17
C GLN A 247 -19.61 -14.88 -10.84
N GLU A 248 -18.77 -15.14 -11.84
CA GLU A 248 -18.68 -16.45 -12.49
C GLU A 248 -18.18 -17.52 -11.51
N ALA A 249 -17.12 -17.23 -10.75
CA ALA A 249 -16.62 -18.13 -9.71
C ALA A 249 -17.67 -18.42 -8.61
N GLU A 250 -18.48 -17.43 -8.24
CA GLU A 250 -19.53 -17.58 -7.24
C GLU A 250 -20.74 -18.38 -7.78
N ARG A 251 -21.07 -18.24 -9.07
CA ARG A 251 -22.07 -19.07 -9.74
C ARG A 251 -21.63 -20.54 -9.83
N ASP A 252 -20.39 -20.79 -10.23
CA ASP A 252 -19.84 -22.13 -10.35
C ASP A 252 -19.84 -22.87 -9.00
N LEU A 253 -19.53 -22.16 -7.91
CA LEU A 253 -19.64 -22.69 -6.55
C LEU A 253 -21.08 -23.07 -6.20
N LYS A 254 -22.04 -22.21 -6.54
CA LYS A 254 -23.45 -22.42 -6.24
C LYS A 254 -24.05 -23.57 -7.06
N GLU A 255 -23.64 -23.73 -8.32
CA GLU A 255 -24.00 -24.88 -9.15
C GLU A 255 -23.42 -26.18 -8.59
N ARG A 256 -22.17 -26.17 -8.13
CA ARG A 256 -21.56 -27.32 -7.44
C ARG A 256 -22.30 -27.69 -6.16
N GLU A 257 -22.70 -26.72 -5.34
CA GLU A 257 -23.50 -26.98 -4.14
C GLU A 257 -24.90 -27.53 -4.48
N SER A 258 -25.53 -27.03 -5.54
CA SER A 258 -26.85 -27.53 -5.97
C SER A 258 -26.81 -28.93 -6.56
N SER A 259 -25.71 -29.30 -7.24
CA SER A 259 -25.50 -30.64 -7.81
C SER A 259 -25.07 -31.69 -6.78
N LEU A 260 -24.58 -31.26 -5.62
CA LEU A 260 -24.25 -32.15 -4.49
C LEU A 260 -25.49 -32.66 -3.72
N GLY A 261 -26.67 -32.08 -3.97
CA GLY A 261 -27.94 -32.49 -3.36
C GLY A 261 -27.99 -32.28 -1.84
N PRO A 262 -29.17 -32.01 -1.25
CA PRO A 262 -29.27 -31.91 0.20
C PRO A 262 -28.85 -33.25 0.82
N PRO A 263 -27.99 -33.25 1.88
CA PRO A 263 -27.62 -34.48 2.56
C PRO A 263 -28.91 -35.14 3.04
N GLY A 264 -29.18 -36.33 2.47
CA GLY A 264 -30.43 -37.05 2.67
C GLY A 264 -30.79 -37.11 4.15
N GLY A 265 -31.88 -36.42 4.51
CA GLY A 265 -32.54 -36.58 5.79
C GLY A 265 -33.06 -38.02 5.86
N ARG A 266 -32.32 -38.88 6.57
CA ARG A 266 -32.83 -40.17 7.01
C ARG A 266 -33.75 -39.90 8.20
N GLY A 267 -35.04 -40.06 7.95
CA GLY A 267 -36.02 -40.40 8.99
C GLY A 267 -35.82 -41.82 9.50
#